data_AF-A0A955C0B6-F1
#
_entry.id   AF-A0A955C0B6-F1
#
_cell.length_a   1.000
_cell.length_b   1.000
_cell.length_c   1.000
_cell.angle_alpha   90.00
_cell.angle_beta   90.00
_cell.angle_gamma   90.00
#
_symmetry.space_group_name_H-M   'P 1'
#
loop_
_entity.id
_entity.type
_entity.pdbx_description
1 polymer ?
#
loop_
_entity_poly.entity_id
_entity_poly.type
_entity_poly.pdbx_seq_one_letter_code
_entity_poly.pdbx_strand_id
1 'polypeptide(L)'
;MIFHLADIPQTPTVTDPGGILAILTITLAAIFVTAKTRTGAAVFRIVPALVFCYFVPTALATFGVIPHESPLYSWIKSFLLPCSLTLLILSLDVPAILKLGPKAIIMMLAGTAGVVIGGPLALAVVGPMLHGTSLALPDESWKGFAALSGSWIGGGANFVAIGKSVGISDSMLAMMVIPDVFVANIWMAVLLMSSGYQERIDRLTGADTTAIKDLQHKIEAYQAEV
;
A
#
# COMPACT_ATOMS: atom_id res chain seq x y z
N MET A 1 -9.28 -10.17 -29.01
CA MET A 1 -9.52 -8.90 -29.74
C MET A 1 -10.13 -7.85 -28.81
N ILE A 2 -9.49 -7.60 -27.67
CA ILE A 2 -9.70 -6.48 -26.74
C ILE A 2 -8.33 -6.30 -26.08
N PHE A 3 -7.83 -5.07 -25.92
CA PHE A 3 -6.45 -4.63 -25.61
C PHE A 3 -5.57 -4.31 -26.84
N HIS A 4 -6.05 -3.38 -27.66
CA HIS A 4 -5.20 -2.59 -28.55
C HIS A 4 -5.60 -1.11 -28.45
N LEU A 5 -5.56 -0.60 -27.21
CA LEU A 5 -5.76 0.81 -26.87
C LEU A 5 -4.76 1.18 -25.76
N ALA A 6 -3.46 1.16 -26.06
CA ALA A 6 -2.43 1.84 -25.26
C ALA A 6 -1.06 1.85 -25.97
N ASP A 7 -1.01 2.06 -27.28
CA ASP A 7 0.21 2.54 -27.96
C ASP A 7 -0.12 3.86 -28.65
N ILE A 8 -0.59 4.82 -27.87
CA ILE A 8 -0.49 6.22 -28.31
C ILE A 8 0.92 6.64 -27.84
N PRO A 9 1.90 6.81 -28.74
CA PRO A 9 3.18 7.39 -28.38
C PRO A 9 2.96 8.87 -28.09
N GLN A 10 2.41 9.17 -26.92
CA GLN A 10 2.43 10.49 -26.35
C GLN A 10 3.84 10.67 -25.81
N THR A 11 4.69 11.39 -26.55
CA THR A 11 5.88 11.98 -25.92
C THR A 11 5.39 12.72 -24.68
N PRO A 12 5.86 12.38 -23.48
CA PRO A 12 5.36 12.99 -22.26
C PRO A 12 5.42 14.51 -22.38
N THR A 13 4.33 15.18 -22.03
CA THR A 13 4.20 16.64 -22.24
C THR A 13 5.28 17.38 -21.45
N VAL A 14 5.62 16.88 -20.25
CA VAL A 14 6.68 17.43 -19.40
C VAL A 14 7.70 16.34 -19.10
N THR A 15 8.93 16.53 -19.56
CA THR A 15 10.04 15.58 -19.38
C THR A 15 11.13 16.11 -18.44
N ASP A 16 11.13 17.41 -18.15
CA ASP A 16 12.15 18.02 -17.30
C ASP A 16 11.92 17.65 -15.82
N PRO A 17 12.97 17.27 -15.07
CA PRO A 17 12.84 16.90 -13.66
C PRO A 17 12.16 17.97 -12.78
N GLY A 18 12.37 19.25 -13.06
CA GLY A 18 11.79 20.36 -12.29
C GLY A 18 10.28 20.46 -12.50
N GLY A 19 9.83 20.39 -13.75
CA GLY A 19 8.43 20.40 -14.15
C GLY A 19 7.68 19.17 -13.66
N ILE A 20 8.30 17.99 -13.71
CA ILE A 20 7.72 16.76 -13.11
C ILE A 20 7.52 16.96 -11.61
N LEU A 21 8.55 17.46 -10.90
CA LEU A 21 8.43 17.74 -9.46
C LEU A 21 7.32 18.75 -9.19
N ALA A 22 7.25 19.84 -9.95
CA ALA A 22 6.21 20.86 -9.81
C ALA A 22 4.81 20.26 -9.99
N ILE A 23 4.59 19.44 -11.02
CA ILE A 23 3.30 18.76 -11.24
C ILE A 23 2.94 17.86 -10.07
N LEU A 24 3.88 17.06 -9.57
CA LEU A 24 3.63 16.16 -8.45
C LEU A 24 3.33 16.93 -7.16
N THR A 25 4.08 17.99 -6.87
CA THR A 25 3.84 18.85 -5.70
C THR A 25 2.52 19.61 -5.80
N ILE A 26 2.18 20.15 -6.98
CA ILE A 26 0.89 20.82 -7.22
C ILE A 26 -0.26 19.82 -7.07
N THR A 27 -0.12 18.61 -7.60
CA THR A 27 -1.11 17.54 -7.45
C THR A 27 -1.34 17.22 -5.98
N LEU A 28 -0.26 17.05 -5.20
CA LEU A 28 -0.32 16.80 -3.77
C LEU A 28 -1.01 17.96 -3.02
N ALA A 29 -0.61 19.19 -3.33
CA ALA A 29 -1.19 20.39 -2.74
C ALA A 29 -2.68 20.50 -3.08
N ALA A 30 -3.09 20.26 -4.33
CA ALA A 30 -4.48 20.29 -4.77
C ALA A 30 -5.32 19.25 -4.03
N ILE A 31 -4.83 18.03 -3.84
CA ILE A 31 -5.53 16.97 -3.09
C ILE A 31 -5.77 17.44 -1.64
N PHE A 32 -4.73 17.89 -0.94
CA PHE A 32 -4.86 18.29 0.47
C PHE A 32 -5.66 19.59 0.67
N VAL A 33 -5.55 20.56 -0.25
CA VAL A 33 -6.36 21.78 -0.20
C VAL A 33 -7.82 21.44 -0.46
N THR A 34 -8.11 20.59 -1.46
CA THR A 34 -9.47 20.14 -1.73
C THR A 34 -10.04 19.38 -0.53
N ALA A 35 -9.21 18.61 0.18
CA ALA A 35 -9.63 17.89 1.39
C ALA A 35 -10.11 18.79 2.54
N LYS A 36 -9.67 20.05 2.56
CA LYS A 36 -10.13 21.05 3.54
C LYS A 36 -11.43 21.75 3.13
N THR A 37 -11.91 21.58 1.89
CA THR A 37 -13.16 22.18 1.42
C THR A 37 -14.37 21.37 1.87
N ARG A 38 -15.56 22.01 2.00
CA ARG A 38 -16.80 21.32 2.40
C ARG A 38 -17.19 20.18 1.45
N THR A 39 -17.07 20.40 0.14
CA THR A 39 -17.39 19.41 -0.88
C THR A 39 -16.34 18.31 -0.94
N GLY A 40 -15.06 18.68 -0.87
CA GLY A 40 -13.97 17.70 -0.84
C GLY A 40 -14.03 16.83 0.41
N ALA A 41 -14.26 17.38 1.60
CA ALA A 41 -14.39 16.62 2.83
C ALA A 41 -15.48 15.53 2.75
N ALA A 42 -16.58 15.78 2.04
CA ALA A 42 -17.61 14.77 1.80
C ALA A 42 -17.10 13.60 0.94
N VAL A 43 -16.30 13.89 -0.09
CA VAL A 43 -15.66 12.89 -0.94
C VAL A 43 -14.56 12.14 -0.17
N PHE A 44 -13.71 12.86 0.55
CA PHE A 44 -12.59 12.27 1.28
C PHE A 44 -13.00 11.47 2.53
N ARG A 45 -14.24 11.67 3.01
CA ARG A 45 -14.85 10.78 4.01
C ARG A 45 -15.16 9.39 3.45
N ILE A 46 -15.35 9.26 2.14
CA ILE A 46 -15.59 7.99 1.46
C ILE A 46 -14.26 7.40 1.00
N VAL A 47 -13.45 8.19 0.30
CA VAL A 47 -12.16 7.77 -0.26
C VAL A 47 -11.04 8.66 0.30
N PRO A 48 -10.11 8.14 1.11
CA PRO A 48 -9.07 8.93 1.75
C PRO A 48 -8.14 9.63 0.76
N ALA A 49 -7.63 10.80 1.16
CA ALA A 49 -6.72 11.60 0.33
C ALA A 49 -5.48 10.82 -0.16
N LEU A 50 -4.93 9.93 0.68
CA LEU A 50 -3.77 9.08 0.32
C LEU A 50 -4.02 8.22 -0.92
N VAL A 51 -5.25 7.75 -1.11
CA VAL A 51 -5.63 6.95 -2.29
C VAL A 51 -5.48 7.81 -3.55
N PHE A 52 -5.93 9.06 -3.53
CA PHE A 52 -5.75 9.99 -4.65
C PHE A 52 -4.28 10.34 -4.89
N CYS A 53 -3.46 10.45 -3.84
CA CYS A 53 -2.02 10.66 -3.98
C CYS A 53 -1.33 9.53 -4.75
N TYR A 54 -1.93 8.34 -4.80
CA TYR A 54 -1.44 7.21 -5.57
C TYR A 54 -2.02 7.18 -7.01
N PHE A 55 -3.34 7.31 -7.13
CA PHE A 55 -4.02 7.14 -8.42
C PHE A 55 -3.84 8.33 -9.37
N VAL A 56 -3.83 9.57 -8.86
CA VAL A 56 -3.73 10.76 -9.72
C VAL A 56 -2.39 10.83 -10.45
N PRO A 57 -1.22 10.66 -9.79
CA PRO A 57 0.07 10.59 -10.52
C PRO A 57 0.13 9.44 -11.52
N THR A 58 -0.45 8.29 -11.18
CA THR A 58 -0.53 7.13 -12.09
C THR A 58 -1.33 7.48 -13.34
N ALA A 59 -2.49 8.13 -13.19
CA ALA A 59 -3.30 8.58 -14.31
C ALA A 59 -2.58 9.64 -15.17
N LEU A 60 -1.89 10.60 -14.53
CA LEU A 60 -1.07 11.59 -15.25
C LEU A 60 0.01 10.92 -16.11
N ALA A 61 0.64 9.85 -15.61
CA ALA A 61 1.59 9.07 -16.40
C ALA A 61 0.90 8.31 -17.56
N THR A 62 -0.23 7.65 -17.29
CA THR A 62 -1.01 6.93 -18.32
C THR A 62 -1.51 7.84 -19.44
N PHE A 63 -1.90 9.08 -19.14
CA PHE A 63 -2.33 10.07 -20.14
C PHE A 63 -1.16 10.81 -20.81
N GLY A 64 0.10 10.50 -20.49
CA GLY A 64 1.28 11.12 -21.10
C GLY A 64 1.56 12.56 -20.62
N VAL A 65 1.05 12.96 -19.45
CA VAL A 65 1.38 14.27 -18.87
C VAL A 65 2.79 14.27 -18.28
N ILE A 66 3.15 13.19 -17.57
CA ILE A 66 4.48 12.95 -16.99
C ILE A 66 5.02 11.61 -17.49
N PRO A 67 6.35 11.39 -17.54
CA PRO A 67 6.92 10.13 -18.00
C PRO A 67 6.80 9.03 -16.93
N HIS A 68 6.82 7.77 -17.38
CA HIS A 68 6.98 6.61 -16.50
C HIS A 68 8.41 6.48 -15.94
N GLU A 69 9.40 7.07 -16.62
CA GLU A 69 10.80 7.06 -16.20
C GLU A 69 11.39 8.47 -16.22
N SER A 70 12.13 8.83 -15.17
CA SER A 70 12.81 10.12 -15.07
C SER A 70 13.98 10.02 -14.08
N PRO A 71 15.10 10.74 -14.32
CA PRO A 71 16.18 10.89 -13.34
C PRO A 71 15.69 11.39 -11.98
N LEU A 72 14.61 12.18 -11.94
CA LEU A 72 13.97 12.63 -10.69
C LEU A 72 13.55 11.44 -9.82
N TYR A 73 12.90 10.44 -10.40
CA TYR A 73 12.39 9.30 -9.64
C TYR A 73 13.53 8.47 -9.05
N SER A 74 14.64 8.34 -9.78
CA SER A 74 15.86 7.71 -9.26
C SER A 74 16.44 8.51 -8.11
N TRP A 75 16.54 9.84 -8.24
CA TRP A 75 17.01 10.70 -7.16
C TRP A 75 16.12 10.61 -5.91
N ILE A 76 14.80 10.62 -6.07
CA ILE A 76 13.84 10.44 -4.97
C ILE A 76 14.07 9.10 -4.28
N LYS A 77 14.19 8.00 -5.04
CA LYS A 77 14.42 6.65 -4.48
C LYS A 77 15.76 6.52 -3.77
N SER A 78 16.82 7.17 -4.27
CA SER A 78 18.17 7.04 -3.73
C SER A 78 18.47 7.97 -2.56
N PHE A 79 17.82 9.13 -2.49
CA PHE A 79 18.13 10.14 -1.47
C PHE A 79 16.91 10.52 -0.63
N LEU A 80 15.85 11.01 -1.27
CA LEU A 80 14.70 11.57 -0.54
C LEU A 80 13.96 10.50 0.28
N LEU A 81 13.70 9.33 -0.31
CA LEU A 81 12.97 8.25 0.34
C LEU A 81 13.74 7.70 1.55
N PRO A 82 15.01 7.27 1.44
CA PRO A 82 15.80 6.86 2.61
C PRO A 82 15.85 7.93 3.70
N CYS A 83 16.12 9.18 3.35
CA CYS A 83 16.15 10.27 4.34
C CYS A 83 14.80 10.44 5.06
N SER A 84 13.69 10.41 4.31
CA SER A 84 12.35 10.53 4.90
C SER A 84 12.01 9.37 5.83
N LEU A 85 12.41 8.15 5.49
CA LEU A 85 12.22 6.96 6.33
C LEU A 85 13.08 7.04 7.59
N THR A 86 14.33 7.50 7.49
CA THR A 86 15.18 7.73 8.65
C THR A 86 14.58 8.77 9.58
N LEU A 87 14.13 9.91 9.05
CA LEU A 87 13.48 10.96 9.84
C LEU A 87 12.18 10.46 10.48
N LEU A 88 11.38 9.68 9.76
CA LEU A 88 10.18 9.05 10.29
C LEU A 88 10.52 8.15 11.47
N ILE A 89 11.52 7.26 11.33
CA ILE A 89 11.96 6.36 12.40
C ILE A 89 12.48 7.14 13.61
N LEU A 90 13.25 8.20 13.40
CA LEU A 90 13.74 9.07 14.48
C LEU A 90 12.61 9.82 15.20
N SER A 91 11.48 10.04 14.52
CA SER A 91 10.29 10.67 15.09
C SER A 91 9.37 9.68 15.82
N LEU A 92 9.66 8.37 15.79
CA LEU A 92 8.85 7.36 16.48
C LEU A 92 9.17 7.32 17.98
N ASP A 93 8.13 7.28 18.80
CA ASP A 93 8.24 6.99 20.23
C ASP A 93 8.42 5.46 20.43
N VAL A 94 9.67 5.01 20.31
CA VAL A 94 10.05 3.60 20.51
C VAL A 94 9.59 3.08 21.88
N PRO A 95 9.80 3.80 23.01
CA PRO A 95 9.26 3.37 24.31
C PRO A 95 7.75 3.15 24.31
N ALA A 96 6.96 4.00 23.64
CA ALA A 96 5.52 3.83 23.55
C ALA A 96 5.12 2.63 22.71
N ILE A 97 5.80 2.39 21.58
CA ILE A 97 5.59 1.19 20.76
C ILE A 97 5.88 -0.08 21.58
N LEU A 98 6.97 -0.08 22.36
CA LEU A 98 7.31 -1.21 23.22
C LEU A 98 6.26 -1.46 24.31
N LYS A 99 5.56 -0.41 24.79
CA LYS A 99 4.46 -0.55 25.76
C LYS A 99 3.22 -1.26 25.19
N LEU A 100 3.06 -1.33 23.87
CA LEU A 100 2.02 -2.18 23.26
C LEU A 100 2.26 -3.67 23.59
N GLY A 101 3.52 -4.05 23.83
CA GLY A 101 3.92 -5.33 24.40
C GLY A 101 3.35 -6.54 23.64
N PRO A 102 2.83 -7.55 24.35
CA PRO A 102 2.30 -8.77 23.74
C PRO A 102 1.14 -8.54 22.76
N LYS A 103 0.35 -7.48 22.94
CA LYS A 103 -0.81 -7.20 22.07
C LYS A 103 -0.39 -6.95 20.63
N ALA A 104 0.69 -6.19 20.40
CA ALA A 104 1.22 -5.93 19.07
C ALA A 104 1.73 -7.21 18.38
N ILE A 105 2.43 -8.08 19.14
CA ILE A 105 2.94 -9.35 18.63
C ILE A 105 1.78 -10.28 18.28
N ILE A 106 0.76 -10.38 19.13
CA ILE A 106 -0.44 -11.19 18.85
C ILE A 106 -1.15 -10.69 17.58
N MET A 107 -1.29 -9.37 17.40
CA MET A 107 -1.88 -8.80 16.18
C MET A 107 -1.07 -9.16 14.93
N MET A 108 0.27 -9.06 14.99
CA MET A 108 1.16 -9.46 13.89
C MET A 108 1.03 -10.95 13.56
N LEU A 109 1.06 -11.82 14.58
CA LEU A 109 0.95 -13.26 14.40
C LEU A 109 -0.44 -13.68 13.89
N ALA A 110 -1.50 -13.02 14.36
CA ALA A 110 -2.86 -13.24 13.88
C ALA A 110 -2.99 -12.84 12.40
N GLY A 111 -2.45 -11.69 12.00
CA GLY A 111 -2.39 -11.28 10.60
C GLY A 111 -1.59 -12.25 9.73
N THR A 112 -0.44 -12.70 10.23
CA THR A 112 0.40 -13.72 9.56
C THR A 112 -0.35 -15.04 9.39
N ALA A 113 -1.01 -15.54 10.44
CA ALA A 113 -1.83 -16.74 10.36
C ALA A 113 -2.98 -16.56 9.36
N GLY A 114 -3.57 -15.36 9.30
CA GLY A 114 -4.55 -14.99 8.29
C GLY A 114 -4.03 -15.16 6.85
N VAL A 115 -2.80 -14.72 6.56
CA VAL A 115 -2.17 -14.91 5.24
C VAL A 115 -1.88 -16.40 4.97
N VAL A 116 -1.30 -17.11 5.94
CA VAL A 116 -0.92 -18.53 5.82
C VAL A 116 -2.13 -19.44 5.60
N ILE A 117 -3.27 -19.14 6.25
CA ILE A 117 -4.52 -19.90 6.09
C ILE A 117 -5.31 -19.41 4.88
N GLY A 118 -5.36 -18.09 4.69
CA GLY A 118 -6.15 -17.44 3.65
C GLY A 118 -5.69 -17.79 2.24
N GLY A 119 -4.38 -17.91 2.01
CA GLY A 119 -3.83 -18.30 0.70
C GLY A 119 -4.34 -19.67 0.21
N PRO A 120 -4.11 -20.76 0.96
CA PRO A 120 -4.65 -22.08 0.63
C PRO A 120 -6.18 -22.11 0.55
N LEU A 121 -6.88 -21.41 1.45
CA LEU A 121 -8.34 -21.36 1.42
C LEU A 121 -8.87 -20.67 0.16
N ALA A 122 -8.26 -19.55 -0.25
CA ALA A 122 -8.61 -18.86 -1.48
C ALA A 122 -8.40 -19.77 -2.70
N LEU A 123 -7.30 -20.51 -2.74
CA LEU A 123 -7.05 -21.50 -3.80
C LEU A 123 -8.06 -22.65 -3.77
N ALA A 124 -8.46 -23.13 -2.59
CA ALA A 124 -9.47 -24.19 -2.48
C ALA A 124 -10.86 -23.74 -2.97
N VAL A 125 -11.21 -22.47 -2.75
CA VAL A 125 -12.49 -21.89 -3.17
C VAL A 125 -12.50 -21.53 -4.66
N VAL A 126 -11.43 -20.89 -5.14
CA VAL A 126 -11.37 -20.32 -6.50
C VAL A 126 -10.72 -21.27 -7.51
N GLY A 127 -9.78 -22.11 -7.07
CA GLY A 127 -9.06 -23.07 -7.92
C GLY A 127 -9.95 -23.99 -8.75
N PRO A 128 -11.02 -24.59 -8.16
CA PRO A 128 -12.00 -25.38 -8.91
C PRO A 128 -12.65 -24.64 -10.09
N MET A 129 -12.80 -23.32 -9.99
CA MET A 129 -13.38 -22.48 -11.05
C MET A 129 -12.38 -22.14 -12.15
N LEU A 130 -11.07 -22.17 -11.88
CA LEU A 130 -10.03 -21.69 -12.78
C LEU A 130 -9.26 -22.82 -13.49
N HIS A 131 -8.94 -23.92 -12.79
CA HIS A 131 -8.10 -25.00 -13.33
C HIS A 131 -8.64 -26.41 -13.01
N GLY A 132 -9.92 -26.51 -12.63
CA GLY A 132 -10.58 -27.77 -12.31
C GLY A 132 -10.32 -28.23 -10.87
N THR A 133 -10.69 -29.47 -10.55
CA THR A 133 -10.64 -29.99 -9.16
C THR A 133 -9.25 -30.17 -8.57
N SER A 134 -8.19 -29.95 -9.36
CA SER A 134 -6.82 -30.02 -8.89
C SER A 134 -6.43 -28.74 -8.16
N LEU A 135 -6.06 -28.87 -6.88
CA LEU A 135 -5.37 -27.80 -6.14
C LEU A 135 -3.91 -27.63 -6.56
N ALA A 136 -3.41 -28.42 -7.51
CA ALA A 136 -2.07 -28.22 -8.05
C ALA A 136 -2.04 -26.91 -8.84
N LEU A 137 -1.15 -26.01 -8.42
CA LEU A 137 -0.82 -24.81 -9.17
C LEU A 137 -0.03 -25.21 -10.43
N PRO A 138 -0.16 -24.45 -11.53
CA PRO A 138 0.72 -24.61 -12.68
C PRO A 138 2.19 -24.51 -12.25
N ASP A 139 3.08 -25.19 -12.97
CA ASP A 139 4.51 -25.24 -12.65
C ASP A 139 5.06 -23.83 -12.36
N GLU A 140 5.87 -23.73 -11.29
CA GLU A 140 6.49 -22.51 -10.79
C GLU A 140 5.56 -21.43 -10.20
N SER A 141 4.24 -21.51 -10.40
CA SER A 141 3.29 -20.47 -9.93
C SER A 141 3.29 -20.28 -8.41
N TRP A 142 3.52 -21.37 -7.67
CA TRP A 142 3.64 -21.34 -6.20
C TRP A 142 4.75 -20.40 -5.71
N LYS A 143 5.81 -20.18 -6.50
CA LYS A 143 6.89 -19.24 -6.17
C LYS A 143 6.38 -17.79 -6.15
N GLY A 144 5.45 -17.47 -7.05
CA GLY A 144 4.76 -16.18 -7.06
C GLY A 144 3.92 -15.97 -5.80
N PHE A 145 3.14 -16.98 -5.39
CA PHE A 145 2.39 -16.95 -4.13
C PHE A 145 3.29 -16.86 -2.90
N ALA A 146 4.45 -17.53 -2.92
CA ALA A 146 5.45 -17.41 -1.86
C ALA A 146 5.95 -15.96 -1.75
N ALA A 147 6.34 -15.33 -2.86
CA ALA A 147 6.73 -13.92 -2.89
C ALA A 147 5.60 -13.00 -2.37
N LEU A 148 4.37 -13.18 -2.87
CA LEU A 148 3.20 -12.42 -2.43
C LEU A 148 2.96 -12.53 -0.93
N SER A 149 3.05 -13.73 -0.34
CA SER A 149 2.91 -13.87 1.12
C SER A 149 3.94 -13.03 1.90
N GLY A 150 5.15 -12.90 1.38
CA GLY A 150 6.17 -11.98 1.90
C GLY A 150 5.72 -10.52 1.88
N SER A 151 5.11 -10.06 0.78
CA SER A 151 4.58 -8.69 0.68
C SER A 151 3.53 -8.40 1.74
N TRP A 152 2.60 -9.33 1.96
CA TRP A 152 1.47 -9.13 2.87
C TRP A 152 1.82 -9.30 4.34
N ILE A 153 2.89 -10.04 4.67
CA ILE A 153 3.38 -10.20 6.04
C ILE A 153 4.37 -9.09 6.42
N GLY A 154 5.24 -8.65 5.51
CA GLY A 154 6.32 -7.71 5.84
C GLY A 154 6.76 -6.78 4.70
N GLY A 155 5.94 -6.59 3.68
CA GLY A 155 6.12 -5.57 2.64
C GLY A 155 7.08 -5.95 1.52
N GLY A 156 7.38 -4.96 0.67
CA GLY A 156 8.14 -5.16 -0.58
C GLY A 156 9.56 -5.75 -0.39
N ALA A 157 10.22 -5.47 0.74
CA ALA A 157 11.52 -6.09 1.04
C ALA A 157 11.38 -7.60 1.27
N ASN A 158 10.36 -8.02 2.03
CA ASN A 158 10.05 -9.43 2.26
C ASN A 158 9.57 -10.12 0.97
N PHE A 159 8.81 -9.42 0.12
CA PHE A 159 8.41 -9.91 -1.21
C PHE A 159 9.62 -10.33 -2.05
N VAL A 160 10.62 -9.45 -2.17
CA VAL A 160 11.85 -9.74 -2.93
C VAL A 160 12.67 -10.84 -2.25
N ALA A 161 12.84 -10.78 -0.93
CA ALA A 161 13.65 -11.74 -0.19
C ALA A 161 13.08 -13.17 -0.27
N ILE A 162 11.78 -13.35 -0.05
CA ILE A 162 11.13 -14.67 -0.16
C ILE A 162 11.09 -15.13 -1.60
N GLY A 163 10.77 -14.25 -2.56
CA GLY A 163 10.79 -14.61 -3.98
C GLY A 163 12.16 -15.15 -4.40
N LYS A 164 13.24 -14.46 -4.02
CA LYS A 164 14.61 -14.90 -4.33
C LYS A 164 15.00 -16.20 -3.63
N SER A 165 14.54 -16.44 -2.39
CA SER A 165 14.87 -17.67 -1.68
C SER A 165 14.24 -18.93 -2.30
N VAL A 166 13.08 -18.78 -2.95
CA VAL A 166 12.42 -19.87 -3.68
C VAL A 166 12.85 -19.98 -5.15
N GLY A 167 13.79 -19.14 -5.60
CA GLY A 167 14.28 -19.17 -6.98
C GLY A 167 13.25 -18.76 -8.02
N ILE A 168 12.43 -17.75 -7.71
CA ILE A 168 11.54 -17.11 -8.70
C ILE A 168 12.37 -16.35 -9.75
N SER A 169 11.94 -16.35 -11.01
CA SER A 169 12.58 -15.54 -12.04
C SER A 169 12.27 -14.04 -11.85
N ASP A 170 13.15 -13.16 -12.31
CA ASP A 170 12.92 -11.70 -12.23
C ASP A 170 11.69 -11.26 -13.02
N SER A 171 11.41 -11.90 -14.15
CA SER A 171 10.22 -11.63 -14.95
C SER A 171 8.94 -12.01 -14.20
N MET A 172 8.93 -13.15 -13.51
CA MET A 172 7.78 -13.58 -12.72
C MET A 172 7.63 -12.74 -11.45
N LEU A 173 8.73 -12.36 -10.80
CA LEU A 173 8.73 -11.43 -9.67
C LEU A 173 8.11 -10.08 -10.08
N ALA A 174 8.54 -9.53 -11.22
CA ALA A 174 7.98 -8.29 -11.77
C ALA A 174 6.49 -8.42 -12.12
N MET A 175 6.07 -9.55 -12.70
CA MET A 175 4.65 -9.81 -12.98
C MET A 175 3.80 -9.89 -11.71
N MET A 176 4.33 -10.42 -10.60
CA MET A 176 3.61 -10.52 -9.33
C MET A 176 3.42 -9.17 -8.63
N VAL A 177 4.22 -8.14 -8.95
CA VAL A 177 4.03 -6.78 -8.42
C VAL A 177 2.67 -6.20 -8.84
N ILE A 178 2.19 -6.53 -10.04
CA ILE A 178 0.93 -5.98 -10.57
C ILE A 178 -0.27 -6.35 -9.67
N PRO A 179 -0.59 -7.65 -9.44
CA PRO A 179 -1.69 -8.01 -8.56
C PRO A 179 -1.44 -7.59 -7.11
N ASP A 180 -0.19 -7.62 -6.63
CA ASP A 180 0.15 -7.19 -5.27
C ASP A 180 -0.28 -5.73 -5.03
N VAL A 181 0.20 -4.84 -5.89
CA VAL A 181 -0.07 -3.41 -5.82
C VAL A 181 -1.55 -3.12 -6.07
N PHE A 182 -2.17 -3.76 -7.05
CA PHE A 182 -3.58 -3.54 -7.35
C PHE A 182 -4.49 -3.92 -6.18
N VAL A 183 -4.32 -5.13 -5.63
CA VAL A 183 -5.12 -5.62 -4.51
C VAL A 183 -4.80 -4.82 -3.24
N ALA A 184 -3.53 -4.50 -2.97
CA ALA A 184 -3.14 -3.67 -1.84
C ALA A 184 -3.79 -2.28 -1.89
N ASN A 185 -3.87 -1.64 -3.06
CA ASN A 185 -4.52 -0.34 -3.21
C ASN A 185 -6.03 -0.39 -2.98
N ILE A 186 -6.72 -1.40 -3.51
CA ILE A 186 -8.15 -1.60 -3.26
C ILE A 186 -8.38 -1.87 -1.78
N TRP A 187 -7.59 -2.76 -1.19
CA TRP A 187 -7.70 -3.13 0.20
C TRP A 187 -7.39 -1.95 1.13
N MET A 188 -6.38 -1.14 0.81
CA MET A 188 -6.07 0.11 1.51
C MET A 188 -7.27 1.07 1.50
N ALA A 189 -7.93 1.23 0.35
CA ALA A 189 -9.13 2.06 0.27
C ALA A 189 -10.26 1.51 1.17
N VAL A 190 -10.47 0.18 1.19
CA VAL A 190 -11.44 -0.47 2.08
C VAL A 190 -11.09 -0.25 3.55
N LEU A 191 -9.84 -0.49 3.95
CA LEU A 191 -9.38 -0.31 5.34
C LEU A 191 -9.55 1.13 5.81
N LEU A 192 -9.11 2.09 5.01
CA LEU A 192 -9.21 3.48 5.40
C LEU A 192 -10.67 3.98 5.40
N MET A 193 -11.53 3.50 4.50
CA MET A 193 -12.98 3.75 4.59
C MET A 193 -13.59 3.09 5.85
N SER A 194 -13.09 1.92 6.25
CA SER A 194 -13.54 1.22 7.46
C SER A 194 -13.05 1.90 8.75
N SER A 195 -11.95 2.66 8.71
CA SER A 195 -11.39 3.35 9.88
C SER A 195 -12.38 4.33 10.53
N GLY A 196 -13.26 4.96 9.73
CA GLY A 196 -14.32 5.83 10.24
C GLY A 196 -15.40 5.10 11.06
N TYR A 197 -15.42 3.77 11.02
CA TYR A 197 -16.34 2.91 11.77
C TYR A 197 -15.66 2.19 12.93
N GLN A 198 -14.43 2.58 13.30
CA GLN A 198 -13.61 1.90 14.31
C GLN A 198 -14.38 1.64 15.62
N GLU A 199 -15.04 2.64 16.22
CA GLU A 199 -15.78 2.45 17.48
C GLU A 199 -16.92 1.44 17.39
N ARG A 200 -17.57 1.33 16.22
CA ARG A 200 -18.63 0.36 15.99
C ARG A 200 -18.06 -1.04 15.88
N ILE A 201 -16.94 -1.19 15.17
CA ILE A 201 -16.25 -2.47 15.01
C ILE A 201 -15.74 -2.94 16.38
N ASP A 202 -15.09 -2.07 17.14
CA ASP A 202 -14.55 -2.37 18.47
C ASP A 202 -15.63 -2.88 19.43
N ARG A 203 -16.82 -2.24 19.42
CA ARG A 203 -17.95 -2.66 20.25
C ARG A 203 -18.51 -4.02 19.81
N LEU A 204 -18.55 -4.29 18.50
CA LEU A 204 -19.05 -5.56 17.97
C LEU A 204 -18.10 -6.72 18.26
N THR A 205 -16.78 -6.48 18.24
CA THR A 205 -15.76 -7.51 18.48
C THR A 205 -15.36 -7.63 19.95
N GLY A 206 -15.74 -6.66 20.78
CA GLY A 206 -15.32 -6.58 22.19
C GLY A 206 -13.83 -6.23 22.34
N ALA A 207 -13.27 -5.48 21.39
CA ALA A 207 -11.85 -5.15 21.37
C ALA A 207 -11.46 -4.17 22.50
N ASP A 208 -10.41 -4.51 23.25
CA ASP A 208 -9.80 -3.61 24.24
C ASP A 208 -8.84 -2.63 23.55
N THR A 209 -9.32 -1.40 23.36
CA THR A 209 -8.58 -0.30 22.71
C THR A 209 -7.90 0.66 23.67
N THR A 210 -7.85 0.35 24.98
CA THR A 210 -7.33 1.26 26.02
C THR A 210 -5.90 1.72 25.71
N ALA A 211 -4.99 0.78 25.39
CA ALA A 211 -3.60 1.10 25.09
C ALA A 211 -3.42 1.97 23.83
N ILE A 212 -4.32 1.83 22.85
CA ILE A 212 -4.30 2.62 21.61
C ILE A 212 -4.77 4.05 21.91
N LYS A 213 -5.86 4.20 22.68
CA LYS A 213 -6.38 5.51 23.10
C LYS A 213 -5.39 6.29 23.96
N ASP A 214 -4.72 5.61 24.89
CA ASP A 214 -3.68 6.24 25.73
C ASP A 214 -2.51 6.76 24.88
N LEU A 215 -2.13 6.03 23.82
CA LEU A 215 -1.10 6.47 22.88
C LEU A 215 -1.59 7.66 22.05
N GLN A 216 -2.81 7.59 21.54
CA GLN A 216 -3.41 8.67 20.76
C GLN A 216 -3.46 9.98 21.58
N HIS A 217 -3.94 9.93 22.83
CA HIS A 217 -3.99 11.10 23.70
C HIS A 217 -2.62 11.71 23.98
N LYS A 218 -1.57 10.88 24.09
CA LYS A 218 -0.18 11.38 24.24
C LYS A 218 0.30 12.10 23.00
N ILE A 219 0.00 11.57 21.81
CA ILE A 219 0.38 12.19 20.54
C ILE A 219 -0.37 13.52 20.36
N GLU A 220 -1.68 13.55 20.68
CA GLU A 220 -2.50 14.77 20.64
C GLU A 220 -1.97 15.83 21.61
N ALA A 221 -1.59 15.44 22.84
CA ALA A 221 -1.01 16.35 23.82
C ALA A 221 0.33 16.93 23.34
N TYR A 222 1.22 16.09 22.78
CA TYR A 222 2.49 16.56 22.22
C TYR A 222 2.29 17.52 21.04
N GLN A 223 1.33 17.26 20.16
CA GLN A 223 1.00 18.16 19.05
C GLN A 223 0.41 19.50 19.50
N ALA A 224 -0.22 19.55 20.67
CA ALA A 224 -0.74 20.80 21.24
C ALA A 224 0.34 21.65 21.92
N GLU A 225 1.48 21.05 22.30
CA GLU A 225 2.62 21.72 22.94
C GLU A 225 3.64 22.30 21.94
N VAL A 226 3.60 21.87 20.66
CA VAL A 226 4.50 22.29 19.57
C VAL A 226 3.81 23.27 18.62
#